data_AF-A0A179ICI1-F1
#
_entry.id   AF-A0A179ICI1-F1
#
_cell.length_a   1.000
_cell.length_b   1.000
_cell.length_c   1.000
_cell.angle_alpha   90.00
_cell.angle_beta   90.00
_cell.angle_gamma   90.00
#
_symmetry.space_group_name_H-M   'P 1'
#
loop_
_entity.id
_entity.type
_entity.pdbx_description
1 polymer ?
#
loop_
_entity_poly.entity_id
_entity_poly.type
_entity_poly.pdbx_seq_one_letter_code
_entity_poly.pdbx_strand_id
1 'polypeptide(L)'
;MLFKSVAAAAGLLAMLPTAMAGFNPGSNKNIAVYWGQNSYNQGTGPLAQQRLGTYCANTDISIIPLAFMNGISPPITNFANAGDNCTAFPDNGNVLSCPQIEEDIKTCQSKYGKTIFYNNWCGVSNFQPGAGTQNAYNFDVWDKWAKGSKNPGVKLLLGIPAAQGAGGGYTKGAKLKAAINYSQKFSSFGGVMMWDMSQLYSNSGFLSEVLADIAGGPTTTTPPTTTTTSSPGTTPPTSTSSPPPSGGGLDQYAQCGGNGYNGPTVCKAPWKCVKQSEWWSACN
;
A
#
# COMPACT_ATOMS: atom_id res chain seq x y z
N MET A 1 60.32 -24.35 33.22
CA MET A 1 59.00 -24.13 33.86
C MET A 1 58.80 -22.64 34.09
N LEU A 2 57.88 -22.00 33.36
CA LEU A 2 56.90 -21.02 33.85
C LEU A 2 56.21 -20.41 32.61
N PHE A 3 54.94 -20.76 32.41
CA PHE A 3 54.04 -20.10 31.46
C PHE A 3 53.62 -18.74 32.04
N LYS A 4 53.62 -17.68 31.23
CA LYS A 4 52.85 -16.46 31.53
C LYS A 4 51.78 -16.25 30.46
N SER A 5 50.57 -16.08 30.97
CA SER A 5 49.27 -16.09 30.32
C SER A 5 49.08 -14.97 29.30
N VAL A 6 48.46 -15.30 28.17
CA VAL A 6 47.78 -14.34 27.30
C VAL A 6 46.30 -14.38 27.66
N ALA A 7 45.77 -13.31 28.24
CA ALA A 7 44.34 -13.14 28.47
C ALA A 7 43.66 -12.80 27.13
N ALA A 8 42.82 -13.71 26.63
CA ALA A 8 41.95 -13.43 25.50
C ALA A 8 40.67 -12.75 25.99
N ALA A 9 40.43 -11.53 25.50
CA ALA A 9 39.19 -10.81 25.70
C ALA A 9 38.06 -11.51 24.93
N ALA A 10 37.07 -12.07 25.64
CA ALA A 10 35.85 -12.58 25.03
C ALA A 10 34.96 -11.38 24.65
N GLY A 11 34.83 -11.14 23.34
CA GLY A 11 33.94 -10.12 22.80
C GLY A 11 32.47 -10.46 23.05
N LEU A 12 31.72 -9.48 23.54
CA LEU A 12 30.27 -9.53 23.67
C LEU A 12 29.66 -9.59 22.26
N LEU A 13 29.15 -10.76 21.84
CA LEU A 13 28.30 -10.88 20.66
C LEU A 13 26.99 -10.14 20.95
N ALA A 14 26.82 -8.97 20.36
CA ALA A 14 25.54 -8.28 20.34
C ALA A 14 24.51 -9.18 19.63
N MET A 15 23.54 -9.70 20.39
CA MET A 15 22.39 -10.38 19.82
C MET A 15 21.54 -9.34 19.10
N LEU A 16 21.79 -9.18 17.80
CA LEU A 16 20.89 -8.43 16.93
C LEU A 16 19.57 -9.21 16.86
N PRO A 17 18.42 -8.58 17.17
CA PRO A 17 17.13 -9.24 16.97
C PRO A 17 16.99 -9.54 15.47
N THR A 18 17.06 -10.82 15.11
CA THR A 18 16.68 -11.29 13.78
C THR A 18 15.22 -10.93 13.58
N ALA A 19 14.95 -10.01 12.65
CA ALA A 19 13.60 -9.76 12.18
C ALA A 19 13.04 -11.08 11.64
N MET A 20 12.14 -11.70 12.41
CA MET A 20 11.45 -12.93 12.03
C MET A 20 10.44 -12.55 10.94
N ALA A 21 10.86 -12.58 9.68
CA ALA A 21 9.96 -12.48 8.54
C ALA A 21 9.67 -13.89 8.02
N GLY A 22 8.42 -14.33 8.13
CA GLY A 22 7.86 -15.53 7.49
C GLY A 22 7.63 -15.34 5.99
N PHE A 23 7.82 -14.12 5.49
CA PHE A 23 8.09 -13.85 4.08
C PHE A 23 9.52 -14.27 3.74
N ASN A 24 9.67 -15.24 2.83
CA ASN A 24 10.95 -15.65 2.31
C ASN A 24 11.16 -15.06 0.90
N PRO A 25 11.96 -14.00 0.72
CA PRO A 25 12.16 -13.34 -0.56
C PRO A 25 12.85 -14.21 -1.63
N GLY A 26 13.48 -15.33 -1.25
CA GLY A 26 14.06 -16.31 -2.18
C GLY A 26 13.11 -17.43 -2.60
N SER A 27 11.85 -17.38 -2.14
CA SER A 27 10.84 -18.41 -2.39
C SER A 27 9.71 -17.86 -3.26
N ASN A 28 9.26 -18.66 -4.24
CA ASN A 28 8.02 -18.41 -4.98
C ASN A 28 6.77 -18.98 -4.28
N LYS A 29 6.92 -19.45 -3.03
CA LYS A 29 5.84 -20.06 -2.23
C LYS A 29 5.24 -19.14 -1.18
N ASN A 30 5.55 -17.83 -1.23
CA ASN A 30 4.91 -16.87 -0.34
C ASN A 30 3.45 -16.68 -0.76
N ILE A 31 2.51 -16.87 0.15
CA ILE A 31 1.10 -16.58 -0.08
C ILE A 31 0.71 -15.31 0.69
N ALA A 32 0.00 -14.40 0.00
CA ALA A 32 -0.61 -13.22 0.60
C ALA A 32 -2.14 -13.37 0.56
N VAL A 33 -2.81 -13.20 1.70
CA VAL A 33 -4.27 -13.33 1.80
C VAL A 33 -4.85 -12.15 2.56
N TYR A 34 -5.83 -11.47 1.98
CA TYR A 34 -6.54 -10.38 2.64
C TYR A 34 -7.37 -10.88 3.83
N TRP A 35 -7.38 -10.11 4.91
CA TRP A 35 -8.24 -10.33 6.07
C TRP A 35 -8.99 -9.04 6.44
N GLY A 36 -10.24 -9.17 6.86
CA GLY A 36 -10.99 -8.07 7.47
C GLY A 36 -12.33 -7.74 6.80
N GLN A 37 -12.69 -8.31 5.66
CA GLN A 37 -13.96 -7.98 4.97
C GLN A 37 -15.03 -9.08 5.04
N ASN A 38 -14.71 -10.26 5.58
CA ASN A 38 -15.64 -11.39 5.66
C ASN A 38 -16.34 -11.67 4.32
N SER A 39 -15.57 -11.84 3.25
CA SER A 39 -16.12 -12.01 1.89
C SER A 39 -17.02 -13.24 1.72
N TYR A 40 -16.88 -14.25 2.59
CA TYR A 40 -17.78 -15.42 2.66
C TYR A 40 -19.18 -15.07 3.21
N ASN A 41 -19.33 -13.89 3.82
CA ASN A 41 -20.58 -13.30 4.26
C ASN A 41 -21.36 -14.15 5.29
N GLN A 42 -20.65 -14.72 6.26
CA GLN A 42 -21.27 -15.40 7.42
C GLN A 42 -20.95 -14.69 8.72
N GLY A 43 -21.97 -14.46 9.55
CA GLY A 43 -21.80 -13.79 10.86
C GLY A 43 -21.33 -14.73 11.98
N THR A 44 -21.62 -16.03 11.88
CA THR A 44 -21.28 -17.03 12.90
C THR A 44 -20.90 -18.37 12.27
N GLY A 45 -20.35 -19.27 13.09
CA GLY A 45 -19.97 -20.61 12.64
C GLY A 45 -18.54 -20.69 12.07
N PRO A 46 -18.14 -21.87 11.58
CA PRO A 46 -16.75 -22.16 11.22
C PRO A 46 -16.26 -21.41 9.98
N LEU A 47 -17.17 -20.90 9.14
CA LEU A 47 -16.83 -20.18 7.91
C LEU A 47 -17.02 -18.66 8.04
N ALA A 48 -17.53 -18.18 9.17
CA ALA A 48 -17.43 -16.76 9.50
C ALA A 48 -15.95 -16.36 9.62
N GLN A 49 -15.61 -15.13 9.23
CA GLN A 49 -14.25 -14.62 9.41
C GLN A 49 -13.84 -14.68 10.89
N GLN A 50 -12.83 -15.49 11.16
CA GLN A 50 -12.27 -15.67 12.50
C GLN A 50 -11.36 -14.49 12.87
N ARG A 51 -10.91 -14.46 14.14
CA ARG A 51 -9.89 -13.50 14.58
C ARG A 51 -8.62 -13.64 13.73
N LEU A 52 -7.92 -12.52 13.52
CA LEU A 52 -6.71 -12.45 12.69
C LEU A 52 -5.66 -13.50 13.11
N GLY A 53 -5.48 -13.69 14.42
CA GLY A 53 -4.50 -14.62 14.99
C GLY A 53 -4.71 -16.08 14.56
N THR A 54 -5.95 -16.50 14.26
CA THR A 54 -6.26 -17.84 13.74
C THR A 54 -5.59 -18.08 12.40
N TYR A 55 -5.66 -17.10 11.49
CA TYR A 55 -5.06 -17.20 10.16
C TYR A 55 -3.54 -17.05 10.19
N CYS A 56 -3.00 -16.29 11.15
CA CYS A 56 -1.55 -16.18 11.33
C CYS A 56 -0.87 -17.48 11.74
N ALA A 57 -1.59 -18.42 12.37
CA ALA A 57 -1.05 -19.74 12.67
C ALA A 57 -0.87 -20.61 11.41
N ASN A 58 -1.50 -20.26 10.28
CA ASN A 58 -1.32 -20.97 9.03
C ASN A 58 0.12 -20.74 8.49
N THR A 59 0.84 -21.84 8.26
CA THR A 59 2.24 -21.81 7.83
C THR A 59 2.42 -21.45 6.36
N ASP A 60 1.39 -21.63 5.55
CA ASP A 60 1.44 -21.37 4.10
C ASP A 60 1.22 -19.88 3.78
N ILE A 61 0.60 -19.13 4.69
CA ILE A 61 0.37 -17.69 4.55
C ILE A 61 1.57 -16.92 5.11
N SER A 62 2.21 -16.08 4.31
CA SER A 62 3.36 -15.26 4.71
C SER A 62 2.98 -13.81 5.01
N ILE A 63 1.96 -13.30 4.30
CA ILE A 63 1.59 -11.88 4.29
C ILE A 63 0.07 -11.77 4.47
N ILE A 64 -0.38 -10.89 5.37
CA ILE A 64 -1.81 -10.64 5.57
C ILE A 64 -2.08 -9.13 5.49
N PRO A 65 -2.56 -8.64 4.33
CA PRO A 65 -3.04 -7.27 4.21
C PRO A 65 -4.37 -7.09 4.97
N LEU A 66 -4.47 -6.06 5.81
CA LEU A 66 -5.69 -5.73 6.54
C LEU A 66 -6.61 -4.87 5.66
N ALA A 67 -7.78 -5.42 5.35
CA ALA A 67 -8.82 -4.84 4.51
C ALA A 67 -10.01 -4.39 5.37
N PHE A 68 -10.41 -3.12 5.38
CA PHE A 68 -9.71 -1.97 4.78
C PHE A 68 -9.74 -0.76 5.72
N MET A 69 -8.80 0.16 5.46
CA MET A 69 -8.99 1.54 5.84
C MET A 69 -9.76 2.24 4.71
N ASN A 70 -11.09 2.20 4.82
CA ASN A 70 -12.05 2.67 3.80
C ASN A 70 -11.99 4.18 3.55
N GLY A 71 -11.44 4.94 4.49
CA GLY A 71 -11.22 6.38 4.39
C GLY A 71 -10.06 6.79 5.28
N ILE A 72 -9.36 7.88 4.95
CA ILE A 72 -8.22 8.40 5.72
C ILE A 72 -8.44 9.87 6.10
N SER A 73 -9.31 10.61 5.41
CA SER A 73 -9.81 11.93 5.86
C SER A 73 -11.32 12.08 5.60
N PRO A 74 -12.17 11.85 6.62
CA PRO A 74 -11.83 11.30 7.94
C PRO A 74 -11.33 9.85 7.85
N PRO A 75 -10.54 9.36 8.83
CA PRO A 75 -10.22 7.96 8.90
C PRO A 75 -11.49 7.13 9.14
N ILE A 76 -11.65 6.06 8.37
CA ILE A 76 -12.77 5.13 8.41
C ILE A 76 -12.20 3.72 8.33
N THR A 77 -12.50 2.91 9.33
CA THR A 77 -12.09 1.50 9.38
C THR A 77 -13.31 0.61 9.38
N ASN A 78 -13.28 -0.45 8.58
CA ASN A 78 -14.31 -1.49 8.60
C ASN A 78 -13.60 -2.85 8.58
N PHE A 79 -13.89 -3.68 9.59
CA PHE A 79 -13.36 -5.04 9.71
C PHE A 79 -14.46 -6.12 9.67
N ALA A 80 -15.61 -5.79 9.04
CA ALA A 80 -16.80 -6.62 8.99
C ALA A 80 -17.20 -7.12 10.40
N ASN A 81 -17.52 -8.41 10.53
CA ASN A 81 -17.89 -9.02 11.82
C ASN A 81 -16.78 -8.98 12.88
N ALA A 82 -15.50 -8.79 12.51
CA ALA A 82 -14.45 -8.58 13.50
C ALA A 82 -14.54 -7.18 14.16
N GLY A 83 -15.24 -6.25 13.50
CA GLY A 83 -15.59 -4.94 14.03
C GLY A 83 -16.59 -5.00 15.20
N ASP A 84 -17.36 -6.08 15.33
CA ASP A 84 -18.35 -6.25 16.42
C ASP A 84 -17.66 -6.33 17.80
N ASN A 85 -16.40 -6.72 17.84
CA ASN A 85 -15.56 -6.75 19.05
C ASN A 85 -14.77 -5.44 19.26
N CYS A 86 -15.01 -4.44 18.44
CA CYS A 86 -14.36 -3.14 18.53
C CYS A 86 -15.31 -2.09 19.09
N THR A 87 -14.75 -1.01 19.64
CA THR A 87 -15.49 0.17 20.03
C THR A 87 -15.05 1.36 19.20
N ALA A 88 -15.96 2.28 18.87
CA ALA A 88 -15.57 3.49 18.16
C ALA A 88 -14.75 4.42 19.07
N PHE A 89 -13.77 5.12 18.51
CA PHE A 89 -13.08 6.17 19.25
C PHE A 89 -14.04 7.34 19.54
N PRO A 90 -14.01 7.94 20.76
CA PRO A 90 -14.89 9.05 21.12
C PRO A 90 -14.81 10.25 20.16
N ASP A 91 -13.60 10.52 19.64
CA ASP A 91 -13.33 11.69 18.79
C ASP A 91 -13.66 11.44 17.30
N ASN A 92 -13.85 10.17 16.90
CA ASN A 92 -14.28 9.80 15.55
C ASN A 92 -14.98 8.44 15.55
N GLY A 93 -16.31 8.46 15.42
CA GLY A 93 -17.17 7.28 15.39
C GLY A 93 -16.87 6.26 14.27
N ASN A 94 -16.13 6.66 13.24
CA ASN A 94 -15.80 5.81 12.10
C ASN A 94 -14.46 5.08 12.24
N VAL A 95 -13.68 5.36 13.29
CA VAL A 95 -12.44 4.63 13.60
C VAL A 95 -12.69 3.72 14.77
N LEU A 96 -12.27 2.47 14.61
CA LEU A 96 -12.48 1.42 15.59
C LEU A 96 -11.22 1.21 16.43
N SER A 97 -11.40 1.26 17.76
CA SER A 97 -10.50 0.72 18.76
C SER A 97 -10.75 -0.78 18.88
N CYS A 98 -9.78 -1.58 18.45
CA CYS A 98 -9.92 -3.02 18.31
C CYS A 98 -8.83 -3.76 19.10
N PRO A 99 -8.96 -3.92 20.44
CA PRO A 99 -7.91 -4.52 21.27
C PRO A 99 -7.51 -5.94 20.83
N GLN A 100 -8.49 -6.74 20.39
CA GLN A 100 -8.24 -8.10 19.90
C GLN A 100 -7.43 -8.09 18.59
N ILE A 101 -7.70 -7.16 17.68
CA ILE A 101 -6.94 -7.02 16.43
C ILE A 101 -5.52 -6.53 16.74
N GLU A 102 -5.35 -5.60 17.68
CA GLU A 102 -4.04 -5.13 18.13
C GLU A 102 -3.18 -6.28 18.70
N GLU A 103 -3.78 -7.09 19.59
CA GLU A 103 -3.14 -8.30 20.14
C GLU A 103 -2.74 -9.28 19.03
N ASP A 104 -3.64 -9.51 18.08
CA ASP A 104 -3.39 -10.43 16.97
C ASP A 104 -2.28 -9.93 16.06
N ILE A 105 -2.24 -8.65 15.69
CA ILE A 105 -1.15 -8.08 14.87
C ILE A 105 0.20 -8.35 15.53
N LYS A 106 0.32 -8.09 16.84
CA LYS A 106 1.56 -8.35 17.60
C LYS A 106 1.90 -9.83 17.58
N THR A 107 0.92 -10.71 17.75
CA THR A 107 1.11 -12.17 17.72
C THR A 107 1.55 -12.64 16.32
N CYS A 108 0.90 -12.17 15.27
CA CYS A 108 1.23 -12.47 13.87
C CYS A 108 2.68 -12.12 13.57
N GLN A 109 3.12 -10.92 13.97
CA GLN A 109 4.49 -10.44 13.74
C GLN A 109 5.52 -11.17 14.60
N SER A 110 5.31 -11.23 15.92
CA SER A 110 6.33 -11.72 16.87
C SER A 110 6.40 -13.24 16.96
N LYS A 111 5.25 -13.93 16.92
CA LYS A 111 5.16 -15.39 17.09
C LYS A 111 5.23 -16.12 15.75
N TYR A 112 4.54 -15.61 14.73
CA TYR A 112 4.37 -16.31 13.46
C TYR A 112 5.14 -15.68 12.29
N GLY A 113 5.88 -14.59 12.55
CA GLY A 113 6.70 -13.89 11.57
C GLY A 113 5.92 -13.25 10.41
N LYS A 114 4.60 -13.08 10.50
CA LYS A 114 3.81 -12.55 9.38
C LYS A 114 4.10 -11.08 9.14
N THR A 115 4.14 -10.70 7.87
CA THR A 115 4.11 -9.29 7.47
C THR A 115 2.65 -8.82 7.42
N ILE A 116 2.35 -7.77 8.17
CA ILE A 116 1.02 -7.14 8.22
C ILE A 116 1.14 -5.70 7.72
N PHE A 117 0.28 -5.30 6.78
CA PHE A 117 0.17 -3.91 6.34
C PHE A 117 -1.29 -3.52 6.08
N TYR A 118 -1.58 -2.23 6.22
CA TYR A 118 -2.84 -1.64 5.78
C TYR A 118 -2.71 -1.21 4.31
N ASN A 119 -3.78 -1.40 3.54
CA ASN A 119 -3.80 -1.05 2.12
C ASN A 119 -5.02 -0.16 1.81
N ASN A 120 -4.87 0.77 0.86
CA ASN A 120 -5.95 1.56 0.29
C ASN A 120 -5.84 1.55 -1.25
N TRP A 121 -6.81 2.16 -1.94
CA TRP A 121 -6.83 2.20 -3.40
C TRP A 121 -5.82 3.17 -4.04
N CYS A 122 -5.05 3.94 -3.26
CA CYS A 122 -4.14 4.95 -3.80
C CYS A 122 -2.84 4.30 -4.32
N GLY A 123 -2.18 4.94 -5.29
CA GLY A 123 -0.91 4.44 -5.83
C GLY A 123 -0.09 5.51 -6.52
N VAL A 124 1.21 5.28 -6.65
CA VAL A 124 2.16 6.23 -7.30
C VAL A 124 1.77 6.56 -8.75
N SER A 125 1.08 5.65 -9.44
CA SER A 125 0.53 5.90 -10.77
C SER A 125 -0.45 7.08 -10.83
N ASN A 126 -1.05 7.47 -9.70
CA ASN A 126 -1.97 8.60 -9.62
C ASN A 126 -1.27 9.93 -9.28
N PHE A 127 0.03 9.92 -8.98
CA PHE A 127 0.79 11.13 -8.67
C PHE A 127 0.84 12.09 -9.87
N GLN A 128 0.66 13.39 -9.59
CA GLN A 128 0.67 14.48 -10.56
C GLN A 128 1.90 15.37 -10.32
N PRO A 129 2.99 15.19 -11.10
CA PRO A 129 4.20 16.01 -10.94
C PRO A 129 3.91 17.51 -11.07
N GLY A 130 4.50 18.31 -10.18
CA GLY A 130 4.36 19.76 -10.18
C GLY A 130 3.07 20.32 -9.56
N ALA A 131 2.07 19.48 -9.28
CA ALA A 131 0.85 19.93 -8.61
C ALA A 131 1.10 20.14 -7.10
N GLY A 132 0.68 21.29 -6.58
CA GLY A 132 0.74 21.60 -5.14
C GLY A 132 -0.17 20.72 -4.29
N THR A 133 -1.30 20.29 -4.85
CA THR A 133 -2.28 19.38 -4.22
C THR A 133 -2.41 18.11 -5.06
N GLN A 134 -2.46 16.96 -4.39
CA GLN A 134 -2.59 15.65 -5.03
C GLN A 134 -3.98 15.08 -4.77
N ASN A 135 -4.78 14.84 -5.83
CA ASN A 135 -6.18 14.41 -5.67
C ASN A 135 -6.34 12.89 -5.46
N ALA A 136 -5.45 12.08 -6.04
CA ALA A 136 -5.52 10.62 -6.01
C ALA A 136 -4.23 9.95 -5.50
N TYR A 137 -3.24 10.75 -5.08
CA TYR A 137 -2.05 10.33 -4.37
C TYR A 137 -2.05 10.98 -2.98
N ASN A 138 -2.54 10.26 -1.98
CA ASN A 138 -2.99 10.86 -0.72
C ASN A 138 -1.99 10.65 0.45
N PHE A 139 -0.69 10.70 0.16
CA PHE A 139 0.35 10.50 1.19
C PHE A 139 0.27 11.56 2.30
N ASP A 140 -0.09 12.80 1.95
CA ASP A 140 -0.35 13.92 2.87
C ASP A 140 -1.50 13.62 3.85
N VAL A 141 -2.54 12.98 3.35
CA VAL A 141 -3.70 12.57 4.15
C VAL A 141 -3.30 11.48 5.15
N TRP A 142 -2.47 10.52 4.73
CA TRP A 142 -1.90 9.53 5.64
C TRP A 142 -0.94 10.13 6.65
N ASP A 143 -0.12 11.11 6.27
CA ASP A 143 0.78 11.81 7.20
C ASP A 143 -0.01 12.55 8.28
N LYS A 144 -1.09 13.24 7.88
CA LYS A 144 -2.01 13.91 8.82
C LYS A 144 -2.61 12.91 9.81
N TRP A 145 -3.07 11.75 9.32
CA TRP A 145 -3.56 10.68 10.20
C TRP A 145 -2.47 10.16 11.14
N ALA A 146 -1.27 9.88 10.62
CA ALA A 146 -0.15 9.37 11.42
C ALA A 146 0.23 10.34 12.55
N LYS A 147 0.23 11.65 12.27
CA LYS A 147 0.48 12.71 13.28
C LYS A 147 -0.63 12.84 14.32
N GLY A 148 -1.87 12.55 13.95
CA GLY A 148 -3.03 12.55 14.85
C GLY A 148 -3.26 11.23 15.59
N SER A 149 -2.49 10.19 15.27
CA SER A 149 -2.63 8.86 15.86
C SER A 149 -2.23 8.85 17.33
N LYS A 150 -2.86 7.97 18.12
CA LYS A 150 -2.45 7.69 19.50
C LYS A 150 -1.05 7.05 19.56
N ASN A 151 -0.60 6.42 18.48
CA ASN A 151 0.77 5.93 18.35
C ASN A 151 1.64 7.00 17.65
N PRO A 152 2.53 7.70 18.38
CA PRO A 152 3.38 8.74 17.79
C PRO A 152 4.50 8.19 16.89
N GLY A 153 4.73 6.87 16.90
CA GLY A 153 5.79 6.19 16.13
C GLY A 153 5.36 5.71 14.75
N VAL A 154 4.16 6.05 14.28
CA VAL A 154 3.66 5.60 12.98
C VAL A 154 4.55 6.11 11.84
N LYS A 155 4.98 5.19 10.98
CA LYS A 155 5.70 5.47 9.73
C LYS A 155 4.94 4.90 8.54
N LEU A 156 5.05 5.59 7.41
CA LEU A 156 4.39 5.26 6.15
C LEU A 156 5.44 4.84 5.13
N LEU A 157 5.26 3.64 4.56
CA LEU A 157 6.06 3.18 3.44
C LEU A 157 5.30 3.45 2.14
N LEU A 158 5.98 4.05 1.16
CA LEU A 158 5.44 4.21 -0.18
C LEU A 158 5.50 2.88 -0.93
N GLY A 159 4.36 2.23 -1.16
CA GLY A 159 4.28 0.98 -1.91
C GLY A 159 4.34 1.20 -3.43
N ILE A 160 5.22 0.49 -4.13
CA ILE A 160 5.34 0.51 -5.60
C ILE A 160 5.46 -0.90 -6.20
N PRO A 161 4.88 -1.16 -7.39
CA PRO A 161 5.22 -2.34 -8.17
C PRO A 161 6.68 -2.27 -8.67
N ALA A 162 7.37 -3.41 -8.70
CA ALA A 162 8.75 -3.56 -9.13
C ALA A 162 8.89 -4.01 -10.59
N ALA A 163 7.81 -4.44 -11.22
CA ALA A 163 7.77 -4.73 -12.66
C ALA A 163 6.50 -4.21 -13.32
N GLN A 164 6.60 -3.99 -14.64
CA GLN A 164 5.52 -3.50 -15.50
C GLN A 164 4.27 -4.41 -15.51
N GLY A 165 4.44 -5.72 -15.30
CA GLY A 165 3.36 -6.71 -15.34
C GLY A 165 2.64 -6.95 -14.00
N ALA A 166 3.08 -6.32 -12.91
CA ALA A 166 2.50 -6.49 -11.59
C ALA A 166 1.25 -5.60 -11.41
N GLY A 167 0.16 -5.94 -12.11
CA GLY A 167 -1.07 -5.15 -12.13
C GLY A 167 -0.89 -3.73 -12.68
N GLY A 168 -1.97 -2.94 -12.71
CA GLY A 168 -1.89 -1.53 -13.06
C GLY A 168 -1.18 -0.73 -11.97
N GLY A 169 -0.14 0.04 -12.32
CA GLY A 169 0.45 1.00 -11.37
C GLY A 169 1.97 1.13 -11.37
N TYR A 170 2.72 0.30 -12.13
CA TYR A 170 4.17 0.44 -12.25
C TYR A 170 4.55 1.86 -12.70
N THR A 171 5.40 2.53 -11.93
CA THR A 171 5.83 3.90 -12.19
C THR A 171 7.34 4.00 -12.02
N LYS A 172 8.02 4.71 -12.92
CA LYS A 172 9.48 4.92 -12.94
C LYS A 172 9.83 6.34 -13.38
N GLY A 173 11.13 6.67 -13.33
CA GLY A 173 11.72 7.90 -13.79
C GLY A 173 11.20 9.14 -13.05
N ALA A 174 11.08 10.25 -13.77
CA ALA A 174 10.74 11.55 -13.20
C ALA A 174 9.45 11.56 -12.35
N LYS A 175 8.45 10.75 -12.72
CA LYS A 175 7.20 10.66 -11.96
C LYS A 175 7.39 9.95 -10.61
N LEU A 176 8.12 8.83 -10.60
CA LEU A 176 8.43 8.12 -9.36
C LEU A 176 9.28 8.99 -8.45
N LYS A 177 10.34 9.61 -8.99
CA LYS A 177 11.18 10.57 -8.29
C LYS A 177 10.37 11.69 -7.66
N ALA A 178 9.47 12.31 -8.42
CA ALA A 178 8.65 13.39 -7.91
C ALA A 178 7.68 12.95 -6.80
N ALA A 179 7.14 11.73 -6.89
CA ALA A 179 6.30 11.14 -5.83
C ALA A 179 7.10 10.86 -4.55
N ILE A 180 8.30 10.28 -4.67
CA ILE A 180 9.22 10.06 -3.54
C ILE A 180 9.59 11.40 -2.89
N ASN A 181 10.01 12.39 -3.69
CA ASN A 181 10.40 13.71 -3.18
C ASN A 181 9.22 14.44 -2.52
N TYR A 182 8.00 14.28 -3.04
CA TYR A 182 6.80 14.80 -2.40
C TYR A 182 6.57 14.11 -1.04
N SER A 183 6.63 12.78 -1.00
CA SER A 183 6.43 12.00 0.23
C SER A 183 7.49 12.27 1.30
N GLN A 184 8.74 12.51 0.94
CA GLN A 184 9.83 12.81 1.88
C GLN A 184 9.66 14.13 2.63
N LYS A 185 8.77 15.02 2.19
CA LYS A 185 8.42 16.26 2.92
C LYS A 185 7.68 15.99 4.23
N PHE A 186 7.09 14.80 4.36
CA PHE A 186 6.27 14.41 5.48
C PHE A 186 7.10 13.65 6.53
N SER A 187 6.99 14.04 7.80
CA SER A 187 7.78 13.45 8.90
C SER A 187 7.41 11.98 9.18
N SER A 188 6.24 11.53 8.72
CA SER A 188 5.83 10.14 8.79
C SER A 188 6.45 9.26 7.69
N PHE A 189 7.14 9.82 6.69
CA PHE A 189 7.80 9.01 5.66
C PHE A 189 8.81 8.05 6.28
N GLY A 190 8.65 6.76 5.98
CA GLY A 190 9.48 5.67 6.49
C GLY A 190 10.31 4.96 5.43
N GLY A 191 10.14 5.28 4.15
CA GLY A 191 10.83 4.63 3.04
C GLY A 191 9.89 4.15 1.93
N VAL A 192 10.43 3.31 1.05
CA VAL A 192 9.71 2.70 -0.08
C VAL A 192 9.61 1.19 0.14
N MET A 193 8.44 0.62 -0.16
CA MET A 193 8.19 -0.82 -0.19
C MET A 193 7.92 -1.23 -1.64
N MET A 194 8.55 -2.31 -2.11
CA MET A 194 8.50 -2.72 -3.52
C MET A 194 7.89 -4.12 -3.67
N TRP A 195 6.94 -4.27 -4.58
CA TRP A 195 6.30 -5.55 -4.92
C TRP A 195 6.64 -5.97 -6.35
N ASP A 196 7.46 -6.98 -6.65
CA ASP A 196 8.09 -8.00 -5.81
C ASP A 196 9.62 -8.06 -6.08
N MET A 197 10.40 -8.68 -5.20
CA MET A 197 11.86 -8.79 -5.29
C MET A 197 12.34 -9.55 -6.55
N SER A 198 11.69 -10.64 -6.94
CA SER A 198 12.09 -11.39 -8.15
C SER A 198 11.91 -10.55 -9.41
N GLN A 199 10.84 -9.77 -9.43
CA GLN A 199 10.52 -8.78 -10.46
C GLN A 199 11.46 -7.59 -10.42
N LEU A 200 11.90 -7.16 -9.24
CA LEU A 200 12.92 -6.12 -9.08
C LEU A 200 14.26 -6.56 -9.66
N TYR A 201 14.67 -7.81 -9.40
CA TYR A 201 15.94 -8.35 -9.87
C TYR A 201 15.93 -8.64 -11.38
N SER A 202 14.77 -8.94 -11.97
CA SER A 202 14.62 -9.00 -13.44
C SER A 202 14.57 -7.60 -14.06
N ASN A 203 14.08 -6.60 -13.33
CA ASN A 203 13.99 -5.20 -13.76
C ASN A 203 15.29 -4.43 -13.47
N SER A 204 16.31 -4.73 -14.28
CA SER A 204 17.65 -4.15 -14.15
C SER A 204 17.64 -2.62 -14.03
N GLY A 205 18.34 -2.11 -13.01
CA GLY A 205 18.49 -0.68 -12.72
C GLY A 205 17.36 -0.04 -11.91
N PHE A 206 16.20 -0.69 -11.76
CA PHE A 206 15.07 -0.08 -11.05
C PHE A 206 15.31 0.10 -9.55
N LEU A 207 15.98 -0.85 -8.88
CA LEU A 207 16.39 -0.68 -7.49
C LEU A 207 17.36 0.51 -7.32
N SER A 208 18.33 0.63 -8.23
CA SER A 208 19.30 1.73 -8.21
C SER A 208 18.62 3.09 -8.41
N GLU A 209 17.61 3.16 -9.29
CA GLU A 209 16.76 4.35 -9.48
C GLU A 209 16.07 4.75 -8.17
N VAL A 210 15.37 3.81 -7.52
CA VAL A 210 14.64 4.08 -6.25
C VAL A 210 15.60 4.51 -5.15
N LEU A 211 16.75 3.85 -5.01
CA LEU A 211 17.77 4.22 -4.03
C LEU A 211 18.31 5.63 -4.28
N ALA A 212 18.58 5.98 -5.54
CA ALA A 212 19.06 7.31 -5.91
C ALA A 212 17.99 8.39 -5.65
N ASP A 213 16.72 8.10 -5.94
CA ASP A 213 15.62 9.03 -5.68
C ASP A 213 15.41 9.26 -4.19
N ILE A 214 15.48 8.21 -3.36
CA ILE A 214 15.42 8.36 -1.89
C ILE A 214 16.63 9.15 -1.38
N ALA A 215 17.83 8.85 -1.85
CA ALA A 215 19.05 9.53 -1.41
C ALA A 215 19.09 11.01 -1.83
N GLY A 216 18.45 11.37 -2.94
CA GLY A 216 18.35 12.75 -3.42
C GLY A 216 17.58 13.68 -2.47
N GLY A 217 16.76 13.13 -1.59
CA GLY A 217 15.98 13.87 -0.61
C GLY A 217 14.86 14.73 -1.22
N PRO A 218 14.02 15.35 -0.36
CA PRO A 218 12.95 16.22 -0.83
C PRO A 218 13.57 17.46 -1.47
N THR A 219 13.60 17.51 -2.81
CA THR A 219 14.01 18.72 -3.51
C THR A 219 12.98 19.83 -3.28
N THR A 220 13.42 20.93 -2.68
CA THR A 220 12.72 22.22 -2.67
C THR A 220 12.80 22.85 -4.06
N THR A 221 12.21 22.20 -5.07
CA THR A 221 12.07 22.81 -6.39
C THR A 221 10.88 23.75 -6.37
N THR A 222 11.19 25.05 -6.28
CA THR A 222 10.45 26.13 -6.94
C THR A 222 9.95 25.64 -8.31
N PRO A 223 8.72 26.00 -8.73
CA PRO A 223 8.15 25.55 -10.00
C PRO A 223 9.15 25.73 -11.16
N PRO A 224 9.26 24.76 -12.08
CA PRO A 224 10.14 24.92 -13.22
C PRO A 224 9.71 26.18 -14.00
N THR A 225 10.65 27.08 -14.22
CA THR A 225 10.48 28.26 -15.07
C THR A 225 10.00 27.80 -16.44
N THR A 226 8.78 28.20 -16.79
CA THR A 226 8.18 28.03 -18.11
C THR A 226 9.07 28.74 -19.12
N THR A 227 9.91 27.99 -19.83
CA THR A 227 10.63 28.54 -20.98
C THR A 227 9.67 28.48 -22.15
N THR A 228 9.00 29.60 -22.42
CA THR A 228 8.16 29.79 -23.60
C THR A 228 9.00 29.61 -24.85
N THR A 229 8.91 28.43 -25.46
CA THR A 229 9.36 28.21 -26.82
C THR A 229 8.15 28.37 -27.72
N SER A 230 8.24 29.34 -28.64
CA SER A 230 7.22 29.66 -29.64
C SER A 230 6.95 28.47 -30.55
N SER A 231 5.66 28.13 -30.66
CA SER A 231 5.11 27.15 -31.59
C SER A 231 5.01 27.72 -33.01
N PRO A 232 5.34 26.96 -34.07
CA PRO A 232 4.73 27.13 -35.36
C PRO A 232 3.74 25.99 -35.66
N GLY A 233 2.50 26.39 -36.01
CA GLY A 233 1.73 25.75 -37.07
C GLY A 233 1.01 24.43 -36.76
N THR A 234 -0.30 24.54 -36.60
CA THR A 234 -1.36 23.51 -36.61
C THR A 234 -1.19 22.36 -37.61
N THR A 235 -1.47 21.13 -37.13
CA THR A 235 -2.26 20.13 -37.87
C THR A 235 -2.98 19.21 -36.86
N PRO A 236 -4.26 18.82 -37.08
CA PRO A 236 -5.02 18.04 -36.09
C PRO A 236 -4.58 16.57 -36.06
N PRO A 237 -4.38 15.92 -34.90
CA PRO A 237 -4.21 14.48 -34.85
C PRO A 237 -5.58 13.78 -34.82
N THR A 238 -5.69 12.80 -35.69
CA THR A 238 -6.83 11.93 -35.93
C THR A 238 -7.16 11.08 -34.70
N SER A 239 -8.44 11.05 -34.32
CA SER A 239 -8.98 10.20 -33.27
C SER A 239 -8.97 8.73 -33.68
N THR A 240 -8.05 7.93 -33.11
CA THR A 240 -8.12 6.47 -33.19
C THR A 240 -8.85 5.91 -31.97
N SER A 241 -10.14 5.62 -32.14
CA SER A 241 -10.91 4.77 -31.23
C SER A 241 -10.42 3.32 -31.37
N SER A 242 -9.83 2.78 -30.31
CA SER A 242 -9.59 1.33 -30.23
C SER A 242 -10.88 0.63 -29.81
N PRO A 243 -11.30 -0.48 -30.46
CA PRO A 243 -12.52 -1.20 -30.10
C PRO A 243 -12.40 -1.89 -28.73
N PRO A 244 -13.52 -2.09 -28.02
CA PRO A 244 -13.53 -2.76 -26.72
C PRO A 244 -13.23 -4.27 -26.88
N PRO A 245 -12.58 -4.92 -25.90
CA PRO A 245 -12.53 -6.37 -25.85
C PRO A 245 -13.95 -6.90 -25.68
N SER A 246 -14.34 -7.79 -26.59
CA SER A 246 -15.60 -8.51 -26.57
C SER A 246 -15.69 -9.44 -25.37
N GLY A 247 -16.77 -9.31 -24.59
CA GLY A 247 -17.29 -10.38 -23.72
C GLY A 247 -16.98 -10.26 -22.23
N GLY A 248 -17.91 -9.62 -21.50
CA GLY A 248 -17.98 -9.65 -20.04
C GLY A 248 -17.56 -8.31 -19.44
N GLY A 249 -18.48 -7.62 -18.76
CA GLY A 249 -18.20 -6.36 -18.07
C GLY A 249 -17.11 -6.49 -16.99
N LEU A 250 -17.03 -5.50 -16.12
CA LEU A 250 -16.11 -5.46 -15.01
C LEU A 250 -16.52 -6.44 -13.89
N ASP A 251 -15.54 -7.11 -13.29
CA ASP A 251 -15.77 -8.02 -12.15
C ASP A 251 -16.33 -7.29 -10.92
N GLN A 252 -16.90 -8.04 -9.96
CA GLN A 252 -17.34 -7.46 -8.69
C GLN A 252 -16.21 -6.65 -8.05
N TYR A 253 -16.55 -5.47 -7.54
CA TYR A 253 -15.67 -4.47 -6.91
C TYR A 253 -14.71 -3.73 -7.85
N ALA A 254 -14.66 -4.05 -9.14
CA ALA A 254 -13.88 -3.26 -10.09
C ALA A 254 -14.45 -1.84 -10.23
N GLN A 255 -13.57 -0.85 -10.45
CA GLN A 255 -13.99 0.54 -10.67
C GLN A 255 -14.77 0.63 -11.98
N CYS A 256 -15.94 1.21 -11.92
CA CYS A 256 -16.85 1.38 -13.05
C CYS A 256 -17.27 2.85 -13.25
N GLY A 257 -16.72 3.77 -12.45
CA GLY A 257 -17.03 5.20 -12.51
C GLY A 257 -16.28 6.03 -11.47
N GLY A 258 -16.56 7.34 -11.47
CA GLY A 258 -15.90 8.35 -10.64
C GLY A 258 -15.31 9.49 -11.46
N ASN A 259 -15.16 10.68 -10.87
CA ASN A 259 -14.57 11.82 -11.56
C ASN A 259 -13.15 11.49 -12.08
N GLY A 260 -12.93 11.68 -13.38
CA GLY A 260 -11.66 11.39 -14.06
C GLY A 260 -11.46 9.93 -14.50
N TYR A 261 -12.42 9.04 -14.25
CA TYR A 261 -12.36 7.66 -14.72
C TYR A 261 -12.72 7.56 -16.21
N ASN A 262 -11.81 7.00 -17.02
CA ASN A 262 -11.97 6.82 -18.47
C ASN A 262 -12.06 5.33 -18.89
N GLY A 263 -12.27 4.43 -17.93
CA GLY A 263 -12.35 2.98 -18.20
C GLY A 263 -13.77 2.48 -18.47
N PRO A 264 -13.96 1.16 -18.62
CA PRO A 264 -15.27 0.56 -18.83
C PRO A 264 -16.24 0.86 -17.67
N THR A 265 -17.53 1.03 -17.95
CA THR A 265 -18.53 1.40 -16.92
C THR A 265 -19.54 0.28 -16.64
N VAL A 266 -19.50 -0.79 -17.42
CA VAL A 266 -20.46 -1.90 -17.36
C VAL A 266 -19.89 -3.01 -16.49
N CYS A 267 -20.62 -3.41 -15.47
CA CYS A 267 -20.28 -4.54 -14.61
C CYS A 267 -20.80 -5.87 -15.17
N LYS A 268 -20.14 -6.98 -14.84
CA LYS A 268 -20.68 -8.32 -15.07
C LYS A 268 -21.92 -8.51 -14.20
N ALA A 269 -22.98 -9.09 -14.77
CA ALA A 269 -24.14 -9.50 -13.99
C ALA A 269 -23.71 -10.47 -12.87
N PRO A 270 -24.30 -10.38 -11.67
CA PRO A 270 -25.45 -9.58 -11.28
C PRO A 270 -25.14 -8.14 -10.82
N TRP A 271 -23.88 -7.71 -10.90
CA TRP A 271 -23.40 -6.48 -10.27
C TRP A 271 -23.78 -5.24 -11.05
N LYS A 272 -23.96 -4.13 -10.34
CA LYS A 272 -24.25 -2.81 -10.90
C LYS A 272 -23.14 -1.84 -10.52
N CYS A 273 -22.92 -0.85 -11.37
CA CYS A 273 -22.00 0.20 -11.02
C CYS A 273 -22.62 1.10 -9.94
N VAL A 274 -22.14 1.00 -8.70
CA VAL A 274 -22.64 1.75 -7.56
C VAL A 274 -21.65 2.84 -7.18
N LYS A 275 -22.11 4.10 -7.15
CA LYS A 275 -21.31 5.24 -6.69
C LYS A 275 -21.04 5.12 -5.20
N GLN A 276 -19.77 5.13 -4.82
CA GLN A 276 -19.34 5.11 -3.41
C GLN A 276 -18.82 6.48 -2.98
N SER A 277 -18.22 7.24 -3.89
CA SER A 277 -17.81 8.62 -3.67
C SER A 277 -17.89 9.41 -4.98
N GLU A 278 -17.59 10.72 -4.92
CA GLU A 278 -17.45 11.54 -6.13
C GLU A 278 -16.39 11.00 -7.10
N TRP A 279 -15.34 10.37 -6.57
CA TRP A 279 -14.17 9.93 -7.32
C TRP A 279 -14.18 8.43 -7.61
N TRP A 280 -15.15 7.68 -7.06
CA TRP A 280 -15.15 6.22 -7.15
C TRP A 280 -16.56 5.63 -7.21
N SER A 281 -16.79 4.80 -8.22
CA SER A 281 -17.93 3.88 -8.31
C SER A 281 -17.41 2.48 -8.57
N ALA A 282 -17.99 1.46 -7.93
CA ALA A 282 -17.54 0.07 -8.06
C ALA A 282 -18.71 -0.87 -8.35
N CYS A 283 -18.42 -2.00 -9.00
CA CYS A 283 -19.39 -3.06 -9.26
C CYS A 283 -19.84 -3.73 -7.95
N ASN A 284 -21.09 -3.49 -7.51
CA ASN A 284 -21.68 -4.08 -6.30
C ASN A 284 -23.07 -4.64 -6.54
#